data_AF-A0A0C9SEH6-F1
#
_entry.id   AF-A0A0C9SEH6-F1
#
_cell.length_a   1.000
_cell.length_b   1.000
_cell.length_c   1.000
_cell.angle_alpha   90.00
_cell.angle_beta   90.00
_cell.angle_gamma   90.00
#
_symmetry.space_group_name_H-M   'P 1'
#
loop_
_entity.id
_entity.type
_entity.pdbx_description
1 polymer ?
#
loop_
_entity_poly.entity_id
_entity_poly.type
_entity_poly.pdbx_seq_one_letter_code
_entity_poly.pdbx_strand_id
1 'polypeptide(L)' 'RFNMLAHRRAFVFFLLALHILPWARGSNNCPKEPTETEPPCVGYPCGIGGCDSPCRCEGGPQWCTSYCVYRK' A
#
# COMPACT_ATOMS: atom_id res chain seq x y z
N ARG A 1 39.41 15.13 -22.89
CA ARG A 1 38.64 16.04 -21.99
C ARG A 1 37.11 15.79 -22.02
N PHE A 2 36.55 15.15 -23.06
CA PHE A 2 35.11 14.86 -23.19
C PHE A 2 34.56 13.74 -22.28
N ASN A 3 35.41 12.82 -21.79
CA ASN A 3 34.97 11.68 -20.96
C ASN A 3 34.52 12.07 -19.54
N MET A 4 35.03 13.17 -18.97
CA MET A 4 34.68 13.57 -17.60
C MET A 4 33.26 14.14 -17.50
N LEU A 5 32.79 14.86 -18.53
CA LEU A 5 31.48 15.51 -18.51
C LEU A 5 30.34 14.49 -18.67
N ALA A 6 30.55 13.48 -19.51
CA ALA A 6 29.61 12.37 -19.70
C ALA A 6 29.50 11.51 -18.44
N HIS A 7 30.63 11.19 -17.81
CA HIS A 7 30.66 10.39 -16.58
C HIS A 7 29.98 11.10 -15.41
N ARG A 8 30.20 12.41 -15.28
CA ARG A 8 29.56 13.24 -14.25
C ARG A 8 28.04 13.32 -14.43
N ARG A 9 27.54 13.41 -15.67
CA ARG A 9 26.10 13.39 -15.96
C ARG A 9 25.49 12.04 -15.62
N ALA A 10 26.13 10.94 -16.04
CA ALA A 10 25.67 9.59 -15.73
C ALA A 10 25.58 9.33 -14.21
N PHE A 11 26.57 9.82 -13.44
CA PHE A 11 26.56 9.71 -11.98
C PHE A 11 25.40 10.46 -11.33
N VAL A 12 25.06 11.66 -11.81
CA VAL A 12 23.90 12.43 -11.32
C VAL A 12 22.59 11.68 -11.62
N PHE A 13 22.42 11.14 -12.82
CA PHE A 13 21.23 10.33 -13.14
C PHE A 13 21.14 9.05 -12.31
N PHE A 14 22.28 8.40 -12.04
CA PHE A 14 22.34 7.21 -11.21
C PHE A 14 21.95 7.52 -9.75
N LEU A 15 22.45 8.61 -9.18
CA LEU A 15 22.06 9.08 -7.85
C LEU A 15 20.58 9.45 -7.79
N LEU A 16 20.05 10.14 -8.82
CA LEU A 16 18.63 10.48 -8.87
C LEU A 16 17.76 9.21 -8.88
N ALA A 17 18.11 8.21 -9.70
CA ALA A 17 17.41 6.94 -9.74
C ALA A 17 17.47 6.22 -8.40
N LEU A 18 18.65 6.19 -7.74
CA LEU A 18 18.84 5.56 -6.43
C LEU A 18 17.98 6.23 -5.33
N HIS A 19 17.70 7.53 -5.45
CA HIS A 19 16.85 8.24 -4.49
C HIS A 19 15.35 8.14 -4.81
N ILE A 20 14.96 7.91 -6.06
CA ILE A 20 13.54 7.80 -6.47
C ILE A 20 13.02 6.36 -6.30
N LEU A 21 13.83 5.35 -6.62
CA LEU A 21 13.44 3.94 -6.56
C LEU A 21 13.01 3.42 -5.16
N PRO A 22 13.55 3.87 -4.02
CA PRO A 22 13.16 3.36 -2.71
C PRO A 22 11.71 3.68 -2.32
N TRP A 23 11.15 4.76 -2.86
CA TRP A 23 9.78 5.21 -2.57
C TRP A 23 8.72 4.38 -3.29
N ALA A 24 9.12 3.61 -4.31
CA ALA A 24 8.24 2.71 -5.04
C ALA A 24 8.01 1.36 -4.33
N ARG A 25 8.52 1.17 -3.10
CA ARG A 25 8.03 0.11 -2.21
C ARG A 25 6.66 0.51 -1.65
N GLY A 26 5.65 0.50 -2.53
CA GLY A 26 4.28 0.34 -2.09
C GLY A 26 4.21 -0.92 -1.23
N SER A 27 3.75 -0.78 0.01
CA SER A 27 3.37 -1.92 0.84
C SER A 27 2.39 -2.81 0.04
N ASN A 28 2.87 -3.99 -0.37
CA ASN A 28 2.07 -4.97 -1.09
C ASN A 28 1.12 -5.75 -0.15
N ASN A 29 1.13 -5.42 1.15
CA ASN A 29 0.28 -6.07 2.14
C ASN A 29 -1.09 -5.38 2.16
N CYS A 30 -1.87 -5.57 1.09
CA CYS A 30 -3.28 -5.23 1.14
C CYS A 30 -4.03 -6.23 2.05
N PRO A 31 -5.03 -5.76 2.82
CA PRO A 31 -5.95 -6.65 3.51
C PRO A 31 -6.57 -7.60 2.49
N LYS A 32 -6.62 -8.89 2.83
CA LYS A 32 -7.37 -9.85 2.04
C LYS A 32 -8.83 -9.82 2.47
N GLU A 33 -9.71 -10.02 1.50
CA GLU A 33 -11.10 -10.27 1.79
C GLU A 33 -11.22 -11.53 2.67
N PRO A 34 -11.87 -11.44 3.84
CA PRO A 34 -12.03 -12.59 4.73
C PRO A 34 -12.89 -13.67 4.07
N THR A 35 -12.40 -14.92 4.11
CA THR A 35 -13.09 -16.09 3.54
C THR A 35 -14.31 -16.51 4.35
N GLU A 36 -14.32 -16.22 5.66
CA GLU A 36 -15.45 -16.49 6.54
C GLU A 36 -16.26 -15.22 6.75
N THR A 37 -17.53 -15.27 6.39
CA THR A 37 -18.45 -14.12 6.36
C THR A 37 -19.29 -13.99 7.63
N GLU A 38 -18.95 -14.74 8.70
CA GLU A 38 -19.63 -14.65 9.99
C GLU A 38 -18.83 -13.79 10.96
N PRO A 39 -19.48 -12.82 11.65
CA PRO A 39 -20.86 -12.35 11.53
C PRO A 39 -21.12 -11.56 10.23
N PRO A 40 -22.39 -11.29 9.85
CA PRO A 40 -22.78 -10.76 8.53
C PRO A 40 -22.19 -9.40 8.15
N CYS A 41 -21.45 -8.73 9.03
CA CYS A 41 -20.70 -7.52 8.70
C CYS A 41 -19.30 -7.81 8.12
N VAL A 42 -18.79 -9.04 8.20
CA VAL A 42 -17.44 -9.42 7.72
C VAL A 42 -17.41 -9.50 6.18
N GLY A 43 -16.32 -9.04 5.57
CA GLY A 43 -16.13 -9.08 4.11
C GLY A 43 -16.72 -7.88 3.36
N TYR A 44 -17.51 -7.03 4.03
CA TYR A 44 -17.95 -5.77 3.42
C TYR A 44 -16.79 -4.80 3.24
N PRO A 45 -16.66 -4.14 2.08
CA PRO A 45 -15.65 -3.12 1.89
C PRO A 45 -15.96 -1.92 2.79
N CYS A 46 -15.02 -1.56 3.64
CA CYS A 46 -15.15 -0.43 4.56
C CYS A 46 -14.19 0.67 4.15
N GLY A 47 -14.73 1.77 3.66
CA GLY A 47 -13.96 2.99 3.40
C GLY A 47 -14.06 3.93 4.60
N ILE A 48 -14.38 5.19 4.31
CA ILE A 48 -14.64 6.24 5.32
C ILE A 48 -15.88 5.92 6.19
N GLY A 49 -16.79 5.07 5.70
CA GLY A 49 -18.05 4.72 6.37
C GLY A 49 -17.96 3.76 7.55
N GLY A 50 -16.81 3.12 7.79
CA GLY A 50 -16.64 2.15 8.88
C GLY A 50 -17.41 0.83 8.66
N CYS A 51 -17.61 0.08 9.74
CA CYS A 51 -18.31 -1.20 9.76
C CYS A 51 -19.35 -1.21 10.88
N ASP A 52 -20.44 -1.95 10.67
CA ASP A 52 -21.43 -2.19 11.72
C ASP A 52 -20.86 -3.04 12.86
N SER A 53 -21.32 -2.78 14.08
CA SER A 53 -20.98 -3.60 15.25
C SER A 53 -21.52 -5.02 15.07
N PRO A 54 -20.76 -6.08 15.38
CA PRO A 54 -19.49 -6.13 16.13
C PRO A 54 -18.22 -6.08 15.26
N CYS A 55 -18.29 -5.73 13.98
CA CYS A 55 -17.12 -5.67 13.11
C CYS A 55 -16.31 -4.37 13.27
N ARG A 56 -15.06 -4.42 12.86
CA ARG A 56 -14.17 -3.25 12.71
C ARG A 56 -13.63 -3.19 11.29
N CYS A 57 -13.33 -1.99 10.84
CA CYS A 57 -12.68 -1.81 9.55
C CYS A 57 -11.19 -2.13 9.64
N GLU A 58 -10.73 -3.13 8.89
CA GLU A 58 -9.30 -3.42 8.75
C GLU A 58 -8.77 -2.66 7.53
N GLY A 59 -8.14 -1.52 7.82
CA GLY A 59 -7.59 -0.61 6.84
C GLY A 59 -6.22 -1.03 6.32
N GLY A 60 -6.02 -0.88 5.01
CA GLY A 60 -4.72 -1.02 4.36
C GLY A 60 -4.07 0.32 3.97
N PRO A 61 -2.94 0.29 3.26
CA PRO A 61 -2.44 1.46 2.54
C PRO A 61 -3.51 2.10 1.64
N GLN A 62 -3.38 3.39 1.33
CA GLN A 62 -4.38 4.17 0.56
C GLN A 62 -4.77 3.59 -0.82
N TRP A 63 -3.93 2.72 -1.40
CA TRP A 63 -4.20 2.05 -2.68
C TRP A 63 -4.86 0.67 -2.52
N CYS A 64 -5.12 0.22 -1.30
CA CYS A 64 -5.74 -1.08 -1.00
C CYS A 64 -7.20 -0.91 -0.61
N THR A 65 -8.04 -1.85 -1.05
CA THR A 65 -9.39 -2.01 -0.52
C THR A 65 -9.31 -2.47 0.94
N SER A 66 -10.12 -1.86 1.79
CA SER A 66 -10.22 -2.18 3.21
C SER A 66 -11.52 -2.94 3.46
N TYR A 67 -11.51 -3.87 4.41
CA TYR A 67 -12.62 -4.81 4.63
C TYR A 67 -13.02 -4.89 6.10
N CYS A 68 -14.29 -5.14 6.35
CA CYS A 68 -14.80 -5.39 7.68
C CYS A 68 -14.36 -6.77 8.18
N VAL A 69 -13.85 -6.82 9.41
CA VAL A 69 -13.44 -8.04 10.10
C VAL A 69 -14.07 -8.11 11.49
N TYR A 70 -14.27 -9.32 11.99
CA TYR A 70 -14.84 -9.52 13.31
C TYR A 70 -13.93 -8.97 14.42
N ARG A 71 -14.50 -8.23 15.38
CA ARG A 71 -13.80 -7.81 16.59
C ARG A 71 -13.80 -8.98 17.59
N LYS A 72 -12.74 -9.78 17.57
CA LYS A 72 -12.47 -10.78 18.60
C LYS A 72 -12.30 -10.14 19.97
#